data_AF-A0A7Y3GV71-F1
#
_entry.id   AF-A0A7Y3GV71-F1
#
_cell.length_a   1.000
_cell.length_b   1.000
_cell.length_c   1.000
_cell.angle_alpha   90.00
_cell.angle_beta   90.00
_cell.angle_gamma   90.00
#
_symmetry.space_group_name_H-M   'P 1'
#
loop_
_entity.id
_entity.type
_entity.pdbx_description
1 polymer ?
#
loop_
_entity_poly.entity_id
_entity_poly.type
_entity_poly.pdbx_seq_one_letter_code
_entity_poly.pdbx_strand_id
1 'polypeptide(L)'
;MSYALNEDQQFILEAADRYARERLAPLAPRMDEEEWFPDEEFRALGKEGYLGITVPPELGGAGLDLWSSGLVLQAFSRWNHAFGLSWVAHENLCMNNIYRNANDDVRRRFVPGLCDGTLIGALGLTEPGAGSDALGSMATTAVRDGDEYVVNGRKLYITNGPVADVILLYAKTDPAAGARGISAFVVDMHGPGVTVTQKLTKMGFRGSPTAELAFDDCRVPAANVVGRENQGVKCVMSGLDLERAMISPICVGIAERALELTVAFSKERE
;
A
#
# COMPACT_ATOMS: atom_id res chain seq x y z
N MET A 1 -19.72 23.34 17.19
CA MET A 1 -18.66 22.47 16.65
C MET A 1 -18.27 23.02 15.30
N SER A 2 -16.98 23.28 15.08
CA SER A 2 -16.47 23.59 13.76
C SER A 2 -16.09 22.28 13.08
N TYR A 3 -16.49 22.09 11.81
CA TYR A 3 -16.07 20.96 10.98
C TYR A 3 -14.89 21.32 10.07
N ALA A 4 -14.34 22.53 10.22
CA ALA A 4 -13.15 22.96 9.48
C ALA A 4 -11.90 22.26 10.01
N LEU A 5 -10.92 22.10 9.12
CA LEU A 5 -9.57 21.68 9.50
C LEU A 5 -8.97 22.70 10.46
N ASN A 6 -8.16 22.22 11.40
CA ASN A 6 -7.31 23.10 12.21
C ASN A 6 -6.10 23.60 11.38
N GLU A 7 -5.30 24.50 11.95
CA GLU A 7 -4.17 25.12 11.25
C GLU A 7 -3.12 24.09 10.79
N ASP A 8 -2.79 23.10 11.62
CA ASP A 8 -1.82 22.05 11.28
C ASP A 8 -2.33 21.15 10.15
N GLN A 9 -3.59 20.75 10.22
CA GLN A 9 -4.24 19.93 9.19
C GLN A 9 -4.34 20.67 7.87
N GLN A 10 -4.70 21.96 7.91
CA GLN A 10 -4.73 22.81 6.73
C GLN A 10 -3.33 22.94 6.11
N PHE A 11 -2.31 23.15 6.93
CA PHE A 11 -0.92 23.22 6.47
C PHE A 11 -0.46 21.92 5.79
N ILE A 12 -0.78 20.75 6.39
CA ILE A 12 -0.47 19.44 5.81
C ILE A 12 -1.14 19.28 4.44
N LEU A 13 -2.43 19.59 4.34
CA LEU A 13 -3.18 19.48 3.10
C LEU A 13 -2.61 20.40 2.01
N GLU A 14 -2.29 21.65 2.35
CA GLU A 14 -1.72 22.63 1.42
C GLU A 14 -0.31 22.24 0.95
N ALA A 15 0.53 21.73 1.85
CA ALA A 15 1.87 21.26 1.51
C ALA A 15 1.82 20.07 0.54
N ALA A 16 0.96 19.09 0.84
CA ALA A 16 0.76 17.93 -0.03
C ALA A 16 0.12 18.32 -1.38
N ASP A 17 -0.84 19.25 -1.40
CA ASP A 17 -1.47 19.73 -2.63
C ASP A 17 -0.46 20.43 -3.54
N ARG A 18 0.39 21.29 -2.98
CA ARG A 18 1.47 21.94 -3.73
C ARG A 18 2.42 20.92 -4.34
N TYR A 19 2.88 19.94 -3.54
CA TYR A 19 3.73 18.87 -4.06
C TYR A 19 3.04 18.11 -5.18
N ALA A 20 1.80 17.67 -4.96
CA ALA A 20 1.03 16.91 -5.92
C ALA A 20 0.80 17.67 -7.23
N ARG A 21 0.48 18.96 -7.15
CA ARG A 21 0.31 19.82 -8.33
C ARG A 21 1.59 19.98 -9.13
N GLU A 22 2.73 20.18 -8.45
CA GLU A 22 4.00 20.49 -9.11
C GLU A 22 4.74 19.24 -9.60
N ARG A 23 4.64 18.14 -8.86
CA ARG A 23 5.40 16.91 -9.07
C ARG A 23 4.56 15.78 -9.66
N LEU A 24 3.35 15.55 -9.15
CA LEU A 24 2.53 14.39 -9.53
C LEU A 24 1.62 14.67 -10.72
N ALA A 25 1.06 15.88 -10.84
CA ALA A 25 0.16 16.26 -11.93
C ALA A 25 0.81 16.12 -13.33
N PRO A 26 2.07 16.55 -13.54
CA PRO A 26 2.73 16.40 -14.84
C PRO A 26 2.93 14.94 -15.27
N LEU A 27 2.95 14.00 -14.31
CA LEU A 27 3.14 12.57 -14.58
C LEU A 27 1.83 11.91 -15.05
N ALA A 28 0.68 12.44 -14.64
CA ALA A 28 -0.62 11.79 -14.79
C ALA A 28 -0.99 11.42 -16.24
N PRO A 29 -0.79 12.26 -17.27
CA PRO A 29 -1.14 11.91 -18.64
C PRO A 29 -0.36 10.69 -19.16
N ARG A 30 0.97 10.69 -18.95
CA ARG A 30 1.84 9.58 -19.37
C ARG A 30 1.52 8.30 -18.62
N MET A 31 1.29 8.42 -17.31
CA MET A 31 0.88 7.29 -16.45
C MET A 31 -0.42 6.64 -16.94
N ASP A 32 -1.40 7.43 -17.41
CA ASP A 32 -2.66 6.90 -17.93
C ASP A 32 -2.52 6.28 -19.34
N GLU A 33 -1.87 7.00 -20.25
CA GLU A 33 -1.76 6.61 -21.67
C GLU A 33 -0.85 5.39 -21.86
N GLU A 34 0.33 5.40 -21.23
CA GLU A 34 1.36 4.36 -21.40
C GLU A 34 1.29 3.27 -20.34
N GLU A 35 0.42 3.40 -19.34
CA GLU A 35 0.42 2.60 -18.11
C GLU A 35 1.80 2.55 -17.41
N TRP A 36 2.55 3.65 -17.52
CA TRP A 36 3.89 3.80 -16.98
C TRP A 36 3.86 4.15 -15.47
N PHE A 37 4.90 3.74 -14.74
CA PHE A 37 5.08 4.06 -13.32
C PHE A 37 6.38 4.88 -13.10
N PRO A 38 6.34 5.98 -12.33
CA PRO A 38 7.50 6.81 -12.06
C PRO A 38 8.37 6.23 -10.93
N ASP A 39 9.30 5.33 -11.26
CA ASP A 39 10.12 4.58 -10.30
C ASP A 39 10.87 5.46 -9.26
N GLU A 40 11.24 6.69 -9.62
CA GLU A 40 11.99 7.58 -8.74
C GLU A 40 11.12 8.34 -7.73
N GLU A 41 9.81 8.40 -7.93
CA GLU A 41 8.94 9.31 -7.17
C GLU A 41 8.73 8.85 -5.73
N PHE A 42 8.79 7.54 -5.45
CA PHE A 42 8.78 7.03 -4.07
C PHE A 42 10.00 7.54 -3.28
N ARG A 43 11.21 7.48 -3.86
CA ARG A 43 12.41 8.04 -3.22
C ARG A 43 12.32 9.55 -3.05
N ALA A 44 11.68 10.26 -3.98
CA ALA A 44 11.44 11.69 -3.83
C ALA A 44 10.48 11.98 -2.66
N LEU A 45 9.39 11.22 -2.55
CA LEU A 45 8.43 11.34 -1.44
C LEU A 45 9.03 10.98 -0.08
N GLY A 46 9.93 10.00 -0.02
CA GLY A 46 10.63 9.64 1.22
C GLY A 46 11.45 10.81 1.76
N LYS A 47 12.14 11.56 0.89
CA LYS A 47 12.91 12.77 1.27
C LYS A 47 12.02 13.89 1.82
N GLU A 48 10.79 13.99 1.34
CA GLU A 48 9.80 14.97 1.79
C GLU A 48 8.99 14.49 3.00
N GLY A 49 9.20 13.26 3.47
CA GLY A 49 8.52 12.68 4.64
C GLY A 49 7.11 12.15 4.36
N TYR A 50 6.72 11.96 3.10
CA TYR A 50 5.36 11.52 2.74
C TYR A 50 5.16 10.00 2.78
N LEU A 51 6.19 9.18 2.92
CA LEU A 51 6.04 7.71 2.95
C LEU A 51 5.96 7.11 4.36
N GLY A 52 6.21 7.91 5.39
CA GLY A 52 6.29 7.48 6.79
C GLY A 52 5.35 8.26 7.71
N ILE A 53 4.20 8.74 7.22
CA ILE A 53 3.37 9.73 7.93
C ILE A 53 3.03 9.28 9.35
N THR A 54 2.62 8.02 9.50
CA THR A 54 2.17 7.45 10.77
C THR A 54 3.26 6.75 11.60
N VAL A 55 4.48 6.69 11.07
CA VAL A 55 5.63 6.07 11.72
C VAL A 55 6.36 7.13 12.55
N PRO A 56 6.85 6.80 13.76
CA PRO A 56 7.48 7.79 14.61
C PRO A 56 8.89 8.13 14.12
N PRO A 57 9.44 9.30 14.49
CA PRO A 57 10.73 9.77 14.01
C PRO A 57 11.91 8.81 14.26
N GLU A 58 11.87 8.00 15.33
CA GLU A 58 12.95 7.05 15.66
C GLU A 58 13.10 5.93 14.63
N LEU A 59 12.07 5.70 13.80
CA LEU A 59 12.08 4.76 12.68
C LEU A 59 12.09 5.47 11.31
N GLY A 60 12.28 6.79 11.29
CA GLY A 60 12.38 7.59 10.06
C GLY A 60 11.06 8.15 9.52
N GLY A 61 9.97 8.09 10.30
CA GLY A 61 8.68 8.66 9.89
C GLY A 61 8.38 10.04 10.48
N ALA A 62 7.17 10.56 10.23
CA ALA A 62 6.75 11.90 10.66
C ALA A 62 6.03 11.94 12.02
N GLY A 63 5.56 10.79 12.52
CA GLY A 63 4.88 10.68 13.82
C GLY A 63 3.49 11.31 13.86
N LEU A 64 2.84 11.48 12.71
CA LEU A 64 1.51 12.06 12.57
C LEU A 64 0.41 10.98 12.64
N ASP A 65 -0.84 11.40 12.58
CA ASP A 65 -1.99 10.51 12.65
C ASP A 65 -2.52 10.06 11.26
N LEU A 66 -3.44 9.09 11.26
CA LEU A 66 -4.08 8.61 10.03
C LEU A 66 -4.93 9.68 9.34
N TRP A 67 -5.42 10.67 10.09
CA TRP A 67 -6.14 11.79 9.50
C TRP A 67 -5.21 12.62 8.61
N SER A 68 -3.99 12.90 9.10
CA SER A 68 -2.94 13.55 8.34
C SER A 68 -2.56 12.76 7.08
N SER A 69 -2.43 11.43 7.19
CA SER A 69 -2.22 10.55 6.02
C SER A 69 -3.39 10.65 5.01
N GLY A 70 -4.63 10.71 5.50
CA GLY A 70 -5.82 10.91 4.68
C GLY A 70 -5.80 12.25 3.91
N LEU A 71 -5.38 13.34 4.54
CA LEU A 71 -5.27 14.65 3.89
C LEU A 71 -4.20 14.64 2.78
N VAL A 72 -3.06 13.98 3.01
CA VAL A 72 -2.03 13.78 1.98
C VAL A 72 -2.59 13.00 0.79
N LEU A 73 -3.32 11.91 1.06
CA LEU A 73 -3.93 11.10 0.01
C LEU A 73 -5.00 11.86 -0.80
N GLN A 74 -5.80 12.69 -0.13
CA GLN A 74 -6.77 13.56 -0.79
C GLN A 74 -6.07 14.51 -1.76
N ALA A 75 -5.03 15.21 -1.29
CA ALA A 75 -4.22 16.11 -2.12
C ALA A 75 -3.58 15.38 -3.30
N PHE A 76 -2.95 14.22 -3.07
CA PHE A 76 -2.32 13.44 -4.15
C PHE A 76 -3.34 13.00 -5.18
N SER A 77 -4.52 12.55 -4.72
CA SER A 77 -5.57 12.05 -5.62
C SER A 77 -6.28 13.15 -6.41
N ARG A 78 -6.26 14.39 -5.91
CA ARG A 78 -6.74 15.56 -6.65
C ARG A 78 -5.94 15.81 -7.92
N TRP A 79 -4.65 15.49 -7.93
CA TRP A 79 -3.76 15.79 -9.06
C TRP A 79 -3.32 14.54 -9.83
N ASN A 80 -3.19 13.40 -9.17
CA ASN A 80 -2.81 12.12 -9.78
C ASN A 80 -3.34 10.94 -8.93
N HIS A 81 -4.60 10.58 -9.16
CA HIS A 81 -5.27 9.47 -8.47
C HIS A 81 -4.64 8.10 -8.69
N ALA A 82 -4.02 7.85 -9.86
CA ALA A 82 -3.29 6.62 -10.11
C ALA A 82 -2.08 6.51 -9.17
N PHE A 83 -1.29 7.58 -9.05
CA PHE A 83 -0.18 7.61 -8.10
C PHE A 83 -0.66 7.58 -6.64
N GLY A 84 -1.75 8.30 -6.31
CA GLY A 84 -2.36 8.27 -4.98
C GLY A 84 -2.75 6.85 -4.52
N LEU A 85 -3.29 6.02 -5.41
CA LEU A 85 -3.59 4.61 -5.11
C LEU A 85 -2.31 3.80 -4.81
N SER A 86 -1.25 3.98 -5.60
CA SER A 86 0.04 3.33 -5.34
C SER A 86 0.66 3.79 -4.01
N TRP A 87 0.55 5.09 -3.71
CA TRP A 87 1.03 5.65 -2.44
C TRP A 87 0.30 5.06 -1.24
N VAL A 88 -1.03 4.98 -1.22
CA VAL A 88 -1.76 4.45 -0.06
C VAL A 88 -1.54 2.95 0.13
N ALA A 89 -1.34 2.20 -0.97
CA ALA A 89 -0.98 0.78 -0.89
C ALA A 89 0.38 0.58 -0.21
N HIS A 90 1.33 1.47 -0.45
CA HIS A 90 2.60 1.48 0.25
C HIS A 90 2.44 1.96 1.70
N GLU A 91 1.97 3.19 1.90
CA GLU A 91 2.01 3.91 3.19
C GLU A 91 1.10 3.23 4.21
N ASN A 92 -0.12 2.92 3.81
CA ASN A 92 -1.12 2.41 4.73
C ASN A 92 -1.21 0.87 4.73
N LEU A 93 -1.39 0.26 3.56
CA LEU A 93 -1.67 -1.19 3.51
C LEU A 93 -0.45 -2.05 3.86
N CYS A 94 0.75 -1.59 3.53
CA CYS A 94 2.00 -2.31 3.80
C CYS A 94 2.74 -1.72 5.01
N MET A 95 3.23 -0.50 4.90
CA MET A 95 4.16 0.12 5.85
C MET A 95 3.51 0.33 7.22
N ASN A 96 2.34 0.99 7.31
CA ASN A 96 1.63 1.18 8.56
C ASN A 96 1.23 -0.17 9.20
N ASN A 97 0.82 -1.15 8.39
CA ASN A 97 0.45 -2.47 8.90
C ASN A 97 1.65 -3.21 9.49
N ILE A 98 2.81 -3.20 8.82
CA ILE A 98 4.08 -3.73 9.36
C ILE A 98 4.45 -2.99 10.64
N TYR A 99 4.46 -1.65 10.63
CA TYR A 99 4.80 -0.85 11.80
C TYR A 99 3.92 -1.19 13.02
N ARG A 100 2.61 -1.34 12.83
CA ARG A 100 1.67 -1.63 13.93
C ARG A 100 1.76 -3.07 14.44
N ASN A 101 1.91 -4.03 13.55
CA ASN A 101 1.71 -5.45 13.87
C ASN A 101 3.00 -6.26 14.00
N ALA A 102 4.11 -5.81 13.41
CA ALA A 102 5.34 -6.59 13.40
C ALA A 102 6.05 -6.55 14.76
N ASN A 103 6.96 -7.50 14.98
CA ASN A 103 7.88 -7.48 16.12
C ASN A 103 9.00 -6.43 15.89
N ASP A 104 9.75 -6.12 16.95
CA ASP A 104 10.79 -5.08 16.90
C ASP A 104 11.89 -5.35 15.87
N ASP A 105 12.24 -6.62 15.62
CA ASP A 105 13.26 -6.99 14.63
C ASP A 105 12.80 -6.63 13.21
N VAL A 106 11.61 -7.08 12.83
CA VAL A 106 11.00 -6.79 11.53
C VAL A 106 10.80 -5.29 11.35
N ARG A 107 10.35 -4.56 12.39
CA ARG A 107 10.21 -3.09 12.30
C ARG A 107 11.54 -2.42 11.99
N ARG A 108 12.60 -2.75 12.74
CA ARG A 108 13.93 -2.14 12.55
C ARG A 108 14.54 -2.46 11.18
N ARG A 109 14.24 -3.63 10.62
CA ARG A 109 14.79 -4.06 9.32
C ARG A 109 14.09 -3.42 8.12
N PHE A 110 12.77 -3.25 8.16
CA PHE A 110 12.01 -2.88 6.96
C PHE A 110 11.40 -1.48 7.02
N VAL A 111 10.98 -1.00 8.18
CA VAL A 111 10.25 0.28 8.28
C VAL A 111 11.09 1.47 7.81
N PRO A 112 12.39 1.63 8.18
CA PRO A 112 13.19 2.75 7.71
C PRO A 112 13.29 2.83 6.19
N GLY A 113 13.47 1.68 5.52
CA GLY A 113 13.56 1.62 4.06
C GLY A 113 12.23 1.89 3.35
N LEU A 114 11.10 1.57 3.99
CA LEU A 114 9.79 1.97 3.51
C LEU A 114 9.58 3.49 3.68
N CYS A 115 10.02 4.07 4.80
CA CYS A 115 9.88 5.51 5.05
C CYS A 115 10.75 6.38 4.13
N ASP A 116 11.97 5.95 3.79
CA ASP A 116 12.87 6.72 2.90
C ASP A 116 12.65 6.43 1.40
N GLY A 117 11.79 5.45 1.07
CA GLY A 117 11.46 5.05 -0.29
C GLY A 117 12.53 4.20 -0.98
N THR A 118 13.52 3.68 -0.25
CA THR A 118 14.45 2.66 -0.76
C THR A 118 13.78 1.30 -0.95
N LEU A 119 12.66 1.05 -0.27
CA LEU A 119 11.77 -0.10 -0.46
C LEU A 119 10.37 0.38 -0.85
N ILE A 120 9.75 -0.26 -1.83
CA ILE A 120 8.33 -0.08 -2.18
C ILE A 120 7.52 -1.26 -1.63
N GLY A 121 6.46 -0.96 -0.87
CA GLY A 121 5.57 -1.95 -0.27
C GLY A 121 4.33 -2.29 -1.11
N ALA A 122 3.90 -3.56 -1.00
CA ALA A 122 2.62 -4.07 -1.48
C ALA A 122 1.91 -4.92 -0.39
N LEU A 123 0.61 -5.16 -0.57
CA LEU A 123 -0.20 -6.03 0.30
C LEU A 123 -0.65 -7.28 -0.47
N GLY A 124 -0.29 -8.47 0.03
CA GLY A 124 -0.60 -9.76 -0.58
C GLY A 124 -1.70 -10.52 0.16
N LEU A 125 -2.96 -10.11 -0.01
CA LEU A 125 -4.10 -10.75 0.66
C LEU A 125 -4.99 -11.55 -0.32
N THR A 126 -5.59 -10.87 -1.29
CA THR A 126 -6.57 -11.41 -2.24
C THR A 126 -5.98 -12.47 -3.18
N GLU A 127 -6.77 -13.50 -3.48
CA GLU A 127 -6.38 -14.61 -4.35
C GLU A 127 -7.42 -14.86 -5.46
N PRO A 128 -7.05 -15.57 -6.54
CA PRO A 128 -8.03 -16.11 -7.48
C PRO A 128 -9.08 -16.95 -6.75
N GLY A 129 -10.34 -16.53 -6.81
CA GLY A 129 -11.45 -17.19 -6.10
C GLY A 129 -11.64 -16.79 -4.63
N ALA A 130 -10.77 -15.94 -4.06
CA ALA A 130 -10.88 -15.47 -2.66
C ALA A 130 -10.68 -13.94 -2.56
N GLY A 131 -11.75 -13.19 -2.87
CA GLY A 131 -11.84 -11.72 -2.72
C GLY A 131 -12.57 -11.31 -1.44
N SER A 132 -13.91 -11.29 -1.48
CA SER A 132 -14.74 -10.93 -0.32
C SER A 132 -14.55 -11.88 0.88
N ASP A 133 -14.26 -13.16 0.61
CA ASP A 133 -13.90 -14.17 1.61
C ASP A 133 -12.39 -14.48 1.57
N ALA A 134 -11.55 -13.44 1.55
CA ALA A 134 -10.10 -13.60 1.49
C ALA A 134 -9.53 -14.45 2.64
N LEU A 135 -10.14 -14.43 3.83
CA LEU A 135 -9.64 -15.18 5.00
C LEU A 135 -10.19 -16.60 5.11
N GLY A 136 -11.41 -16.86 4.66
CA GLY A 136 -11.96 -18.23 4.67
C GLY A 136 -11.37 -19.08 3.56
N SER A 137 -11.37 -18.52 2.34
CA SER A 137 -11.07 -19.24 1.10
C SER A 137 -9.60 -19.17 0.67
N MET A 138 -8.71 -18.60 1.48
CA MET A 138 -7.27 -18.55 1.20
C MET A 138 -6.69 -19.95 0.93
N ALA A 139 -5.96 -20.09 -0.17
CA ALA A 139 -5.28 -21.29 -0.61
C ALA A 139 -3.75 -21.17 -0.57
N THR A 140 -3.17 -19.96 -0.60
CA THR A 140 -1.71 -19.80 -0.42
C THR A 140 -1.26 -20.39 0.91
N THR A 141 -0.28 -21.27 0.87
CA THR A 141 0.27 -21.95 2.05
C THR A 141 1.69 -21.50 2.35
N ALA A 142 2.07 -21.55 3.63
CA ALA A 142 3.44 -21.36 4.09
C ALA A 142 3.79 -22.53 5.03
N VAL A 143 4.61 -23.47 4.57
CA VAL A 143 4.99 -24.66 5.34
C VAL A 143 6.34 -24.44 6.00
N ARG A 144 6.42 -24.62 7.32
CA ARG A 144 7.65 -24.41 8.08
C ARG A 144 8.70 -25.46 7.71
N ASP A 145 9.89 -25.01 7.32
CA ASP A 145 11.06 -25.84 7.01
C ASP A 145 12.29 -25.23 7.73
N GLY A 146 12.64 -25.78 8.89
CA GLY A 146 13.75 -25.26 9.69
C GLY A 146 13.53 -23.84 10.22
N ASP A 147 14.36 -22.91 9.80
CA ASP A 147 14.32 -21.48 10.10
C ASP A 147 13.63 -20.65 9.00
N GLU A 148 13.01 -21.30 8.02
CA GLU A 148 12.27 -20.68 6.93
C GLU A 148 10.85 -21.26 6.81
N TYR A 149 10.05 -20.62 5.95
CA TYR A 149 8.79 -21.12 5.43
C TYR A 149 8.91 -21.26 3.92
N VAL A 150 8.39 -22.36 3.38
CA VAL A 150 8.22 -22.57 1.95
C VAL A 150 6.81 -22.15 1.58
N VAL A 151 6.70 -21.09 0.77
CA VAL A 151 5.44 -20.47 0.38
C VAL A 151 5.06 -20.88 -1.03
N ASN A 152 3.83 -21.37 -1.17
CA ASN A 152 3.26 -21.79 -2.44
C ASN A 152 1.85 -21.21 -2.61
N GLY A 153 1.58 -20.54 -3.73
CA GLY A 153 0.26 -19.97 -4.02
C GLY A 153 0.25 -18.82 -5.01
N ARG A 154 -0.88 -18.11 -5.07
CA ARG A 154 -1.09 -16.98 -5.99
C ARG A 154 -1.84 -15.86 -5.29
N LYS A 155 -1.48 -14.63 -5.64
CA LYS A 155 -2.18 -13.41 -5.20
C LYS A 155 -2.64 -12.62 -6.41
N LEU A 156 -3.82 -12.01 -6.32
CA LEU A 156 -4.46 -11.30 -7.43
C LEU A 156 -4.89 -9.89 -7.00
N TYR A 157 -4.83 -8.95 -7.93
CA TYR A 157 -5.11 -7.52 -7.70
C TYR A 157 -4.10 -6.84 -6.76
N ILE A 158 -2.83 -7.23 -6.84
CA ILE A 158 -1.80 -6.67 -5.96
C ILE A 158 -1.31 -5.34 -6.54
N THR A 159 -1.81 -4.25 -5.97
CA THR A 159 -1.28 -2.90 -6.19
C THR A 159 0.19 -2.84 -5.81
N ASN A 160 0.99 -2.15 -6.62
CA ASN A 160 2.45 -2.09 -6.58
C ASN A 160 3.16 -3.41 -6.86
N GLY A 161 2.47 -4.53 -7.07
CA GLY A 161 3.10 -5.84 -7.27
C GLY A 161 4.26 -5.87 -8.30
N PRO A 162 4.15 -5.23 -9.47
CA PRO A 162 5.25 -5.15 -10.45
C PRO A 162 6.49 -4.35 -10.03
N VAL A 163 6.37 -3.47 -9.03
CA VAL A 163 7.41 -2.49 -8.65
C VAL A 163 7.78 -2.57 -7.17
N ALA A 164 7.15 -3.47 -6.41
CA ALA A 164 7.38 -3.62 -4.99
C ALA A 164 8.71 -4.34 -4.73
N ASP A 165 9.42 -3.89 -3.70
CA ASP A 165 10.60 -4.57 -3.15
C ASP A 165 10.20 -5.53 -2.04
N VAL A 166 9.12 -5.21 -1.31
CA VAL A 166 8.58 -6.06 -0.26
C VAL A 166 7.07 -6.17 -0.34
N ILE A 167 6.54 -7.33 0.06
CA ILE A 167 5.11 -7.56 0.19
C ILE A 167 4.77 -8.02 1.60
N LEU A 168 3.75 -7.42 2.20
CA LEU A 168 3.08 -7.97 3.37
C LEU A 168 2.15 -9.10 2.91
N LEU A 169 2.65 -10.34 2.96
CA LEU A 169 1.97 -11.52 2.44
C LEU A 169 1.18 -12.23 3.55
N TYR A 170 -0.06 -12.61 3.26
CA TYR A 170 -0.85 -13.51 4.09
C TYR A 170 -0.92 -14.91 3.48
N ALA A 171 -0.62 -15.93 4.29
CA ALA A 171 -0.64 -17.33 3.87
C ALA A 171 -1.07 -18.26 5.02
N LYS A 172 -1.64 -19.42 4.69
CA LYS A 172 -2.01 -20.46 5.66
C LYS A 172 -0.78 -21.23 6.12
N THR A 173 -0.44 -21.11 7.39
CA THR A 173 0.55 -21.93 8.11
C THR A 173 -0.08 -23.18 8.74
N ASP A 174 -1.38 -23.13 9.07
CA ASP A 174 -2.18 -24.29 9.50
C ASP A 174 -3.49 -24.38 8.68
N PRO A 175 -3.50 -25.15 7.57
CA PRO A 175 -4.70 -25.29 6.75
C PRO A 175 -5.92 -25.85 7.49
N ALA A 176 -5.72 -26.70 8.50
CA ALA A 176 -6.80 -27.34 9.25
C ALA A 176 -7.50 -26.37 10.21
N ALA A 177 -6.81 -25.33 10.66
CA ALA A 177 -7.38 -24.27 11.50
C ALA A 177 -8.22 -23.23 10.73
N GLY A 178 -8.35 -23.37 9.41
CA GLY A 178 -9.09 -22.43 8.56
C GLY A 178 -8.50 -21.02 8.65
N ALA A 179 -9.35 -20.01 8.83
CA ALA A 179 -8.88 -18.62 8.98
C ALA A 179 -7.92 -18.46 10.17
N ARG A 180 -8.09 -19.22 11.26
CA ARG A 180 -7.20 -19.12 12.44
C ARG A 180 -5.79 -19.64 12.19
N GLY A 181 -5.56 -20.33 11.07
CA GLY A 181 -4.25 -20.83 10.67
C GLY A 181 -3.50 -19.91 9.70
N ILE A 182 -3.93 -18.65 9.55
CA ILE A 182 -3.27 -17.68 8.68
C ILE A 182 -2.17 -16.95 9.45
N SER A 183 -1.01 -16.80 8.81
CA SER A 183 0.11 -15.96 9.25
C SER A 183 0.35 -14.82 8.26
N ALA A 184 1.05 -13.78 8.72
CA ALA A 184 1.50 -12.66 7.90
C ALA A 184 3.03 -12.63 7.87
N PHE A 185 3.60 -12.24 6.73
CA PHE A 185 5.05 -12.26 6.47
C PHE A 185 5.48 -11.02 5.71
N VAL A 186 6.69 -10.53 5.97
CA VAL A 186 7.38 -9.64 5.01
C VAL A 186 8.18 -10.51 4.05
N VAL A 187 7.83 -10.49 2.77
CA VAL A 187 8.49 -11.27 1.71
C VAL A 187 9.25 -10.33 0.79
N ASP A 188 10.49 -10.69 0.47
CA ASP A 188 11.31 -10.02 -0.54
C ASP A 188 10.78 -10.37 -1.93
N MET A 189 10.35 -9.36 -2.68
CA MET A 189 9.75 -9.52 -4.00
C MET A 189 10.75 -9.92 -5.09
N HIS A 190 12.06 -9.72 -4.83
CA HIS A 190 13.15 -10.11 -5.72
C HIS A 190 13.76 -11.47 -5.35
N GLY A 191 13.21 -12.11 -4.31
CA GLY A 191 13.65 -13.41 -3.84
C GLY A 191 13.29 -14.57 -4.78
N PRO A 192 14.00 -15.71 -4.68
CA PRO A 192 13.68 -16.89 -5.47
C PRO A 192 12.27 -17.39 -5.16
N GLY A 193 11.58 -17.88 -6.21
CA GLY A 193 10.22 -18.39 -6.10
C GLY A 193 9.13 -17.32 -6.11
N VAL A 194 9.46 -16.02 -6.21
CA VAL A 194 8.47 -14.96 -6.44
C VAL A 194 8.42 -14.62 -7.92
N THR A 195 7.22 -14.52 -8.50
CA THR A 195 7.04 -14.13 -9.91
C THR A 195 5.85 -13.20 -10.09
N VAL A 196 6.08 -12.06 -10.72
CA VAL A 196 5.02 -11.21 -11.27
C VAL A 196 4.49 -11.92 -12.52
N THR A 197 3.37 -12.64 -12.38
CA THR A 197 2.84 -13.51 -13.45
C THR A 197 2.32 -12.69 -14.62
N GLN A 198 1.58 -11.62 -14.31
CA GLN A 198 1.07 -10.68 -15.29
C GLN A 198 0.73 -9.35 -14.64
N LYS A 199 1.01 -8.26 -15.35
CA LYS A 199 0.42 -6.96 -15.07
C LYS A 199 -1.00 -6.93 -15.63
N LEU A 200 -1.95 -6.42 -14.84
CA LEU A 200 -3.35 -6.34 -15.22
C LEU A 200 -3.62 -5.04 -15.98
N THR A 201 -4.26 -5.16 -17.15
CA THR A 201 -4.88 -4.04 -17.87
C THR A 201 -6.17 -3.63 -17.15
N LYS A 202 -6.33 -2.33 -16.87
CA LYS A 202 -7.43 -1.81 -16.05
C LYS A 202 -8.17 -0.69 -16.79
N MET A 203 -9.43 -0.48 -16.43
CA MET A 203 -10.25 0.64 -16.95
C MET A 203 -9.71 2.02 -16.53
N GLY A 204 -9.18 2.14 -15.31
CA GLY A 204 -8.65 3.37 -14.73
C GLY A 204 -7.52 3.06 -13.74
N PHE A 205 -6.96 4.09 -13.10
CA PHE A 205 -5.75 3.96 -12.27
C PHE A 205 -4.62 3.26 -13.04
N ARG A 206 -4.51 3.51 -14.35
CA ARG A 206 -3.70 2.71 -15.27
C ARG A 206 -2.21 2.76 -14.96
N GLY A 207 -1.72 3.92 -14.50
CA GLY A 207 -0.35 4.09 -14.02
C GLY A 207 -0.10 3.59 -12.60
N SER A 208 -1.11 3.11 -11.87
CA SER A 208 -0.91 2.33 -10.64
C SER A 208 -0.68 0.87 -11.04
N PRO A 209 0.53 0.32 -10.95
CA PRO A 209 0.78 -1.03 -11.40
C PRO A 209 0.04 -2.03 -10.50
N THR A 210 -0.66 -2.99 -11.12
CA THR A 210 -1.42 -4.03 -10.43
C THR A 210 -1.13 -5.35 -11.08
N ALA A 211 -0.86 -6.39 -10.31
CA ALA A 211 -0.49 -7.68 -10.86
C ALA A 211 -1.17 -8.87 -10.20
N GLU A 212 -1.08 -9.97 -10.91
CA GLU A 212 -1.09 -11.29 -10.33
C GLU A 212 0.33 -11.71 -9.97
N LEU A 213 0.51 -12.25 -8.77
CA LEU A 213 1.77 -12.78 -8.26
C LEU A 213 1.65 -14.28 -8.04
N ALA A 214 2.72 -15.01 -8.32
CA ALA A 214 2.88 -16.41 -7.98
C ALA A 214 4.05 -16.60 -7.02
N PHE A 215 3.87 -17.53 -6.10
CA PHE A 215 4.88 -18.00 -5.15
C PHE A 215 5.04 -19.49 -5.39
N ASP A 216 6.22 -19.93 -5.82
CA ASP A 216 6.56 -21.32 -6.14
C ASP A 216 7.84 -21.69 -5.39
N ASP A 217 7.69 -22.51 -4.35
CA ASP A 217 8.73 -22.84 -3.37
C ASP A 217 9.50 -21.60 -2.86
N CYS A 218 8.79 -20.49 -2.69
CA CYS A 218 9.36 -19.23 -2.21
C CYS A 218 9.79 -19.37 -0.74
N ARG A 219 11.09 -19.20 -0.46
CA ARG A 219 11.65 -19.30 0.89
C ARG A 219 11.58 -17.97 1.62
N VAL A 220 10.92 -17.98 2.77
CA VAL A 220 10.73 -16.80 3.62
C VAL A 220 11.30 -17.09 5.01
N PRO A 221 12.26 -16.30 5.50
CA PRO A 221 12.80 -16.50 6.85
C PRO A 221 11.69 -16.47 7.91
N ALA A 222 11.72 -17.40 8.87
CA ALA A 222 10.78 -17.42 9.98
C ALA A 222 10.86 -16.16 10.85
N ALA A 223 12.01 -15.47 10.83
CA ALA A 223 12.20 -14.16 11.44
C ALA A 223 11.34 -13.05 10.79
N ASN A 224 10.88 -13.24 9.54
CA ASN A 224 10.07 -12.27 8.81
C ASN A 224 8.56 -12.39 9.12
N VAL A 225 8.15 -13.26 10.05
CA VAL A 225 6.76 -13.33 10.52
C VAL A 225 6.35 -11.99 11.15
N VAL A 226 5.26 -11.42 10.67
CA VAL A 226 4.63 -10.21 11.23
C VAL A 226 3.70 -10.64 12.36
N GLY A 227 4.03 -10.19 13.57
CA GLY A 227 3.33 -10.60 14.79
C GLY A 227 3.77 -11.99 15.23
N ARG A 228 2.87 -12.97 15.14
CA ARG A 228 3.12 -14.38 15.51
C ARG A 228 2.47 -15.32 14.51
N GLU A 229 3.01 -16.53 14.43
CA GLU A 229 2.43 -17.62 13.65
C GLU A 229 0.94 -17.84 14.03
N ASN A 230 0.09 -18.07 13.03
CA ASN A 230 -1.36 -18.25 13.13
C ASN A 230 -2.10 -17.03 13.71
N GLN A 231 -1.48 -15.84 13.72
CA GLN A 231 -2.11 -14.59 14.16
C GLN A 231 -2.32 -13.58 13.03
N GLY A 232 -2.17 -13.98 11.77
CA GLY A 232 -2.39 -13.12 10.60
C GLY A 232 -3.78 -12.51 10.56
N VAL A 233 -4.84 -13.25 10.95
CA VAL A 233 -6.19 -12.68 11.07
C VAL A 233 -6.24 -11.49 12.02
N LYS A 234 -5.50 -11.55 13.14
CA LYS A 234 -5.45 -10.42 14.07
C LYS A 234 -4.70 -9.23 13.45
N CYS A 235 -3.63 -9.48 12.69
CA CYS A 235 -2.88 -8.42 12.01
C CYS A 235 -3.75 -7.67 11.00
N VAL A 236 -4.49 -8.39 10.14
CA VAL A 236 -5.38 -7.73 9.17
C VAL A 236 -6.56 -7.04 9.87
N MET A 237 -7.22 -7.72 10.81
CA MET A 237 -8.41 -7.17 11.49
C MET A 237 -8.08 -6.02 12.45
N SER A 238 -6.82 -5.83 12.85
CA SER A 238 -6.43 -4.68 13.65
C SER A 238 -6.44 -3.37 12.84
N GLY A 239 -6.32 -3.44 11.50
CA GLY A 239 -6.19 -2.30 10.61
C GLY A 239 -7.26 -2.17 9.53
N LEU A 240 -7.99 -3.24 9.21
CA LEU A 240 -8.84 -3.30 8.02
C LEU A 240 -9.89 -2.18 7.93
N ASP A 241 -10.48 -1.77 9.05
CA ASP A 241 -11.46 -0.67 9.05
C ASP A 241 -10.79 0.69 8.76
N LEU A 242 -9.55 0.87 9.19
CA LEU A 242 -8.74 2.05 8.90
C LEU A 242 -8.31 2.05 7.43
N GLU A 243 -7.84 0.90 6.93
CA GLU A 243 -7.48 0.70 5.52
C GLU A 243 -8.66 1.01 4.59
N ARG A 244 -9.87 0.59 4.97
CA ARG A 244 -11.11 0.94 4.25
C ARG A 244 -11.42 2.43 4.30
N ALA A 245 -11.29 3.06 5.47
CA ALA A 245 -11.52 4.50 5.61
C ALA A 245 -10.57 5.30 4.71
N MET A 246 -9.30 4.84 4.58
CA MET A 246 -8.27 5.44 3.75
C MET A 246 -8.54 5.37 2.24
N ILE A 247 -9.54 4.64 1.76
CA ILE A 247 -9.97 4.75 0.35
C ILE A 247 -10.80 6.01 0.10
N SER A 248 -11.49 6.52 1.13
CA SER A 248 -12.39 7.67 1.00
C SER A 248 -11.70 8.96 0.53
N PRO A 249 -10.50 9.32 1.04
CA PRO A 249 -9.75 10.48 0.56
C PRO A 249 -9.45 10.47 -0.95
N ILE A 250 -9.26 9.29 -1.56
CA ILE A 250 -9.07 9.17 -3.01
C ILE A 250 -10.30 9.71 -3.74
N CYS A 251 -11.49 9.23 -3.33
CA CYS A 251 -12.76 9.66 -3.92
C CYS A 251 -12.99 11.16 -3.75
N VAL A 252 -12.67 11.71 -2.57
CA VAL A 252 -12.80 13.15 -2.29
C VAL A 252 -11.89 13.96 -3.21
N GLY A 253 -10.60 13.63 -3.28
CA GLY A 253 -9.64 14.36 -4.12
C GLY A 253 -10.03 14.36 -5.60
N ILE A 254 -10.45 13.21 -6.14
CA ILE A 254 -10.93 13.10 -7.53
C ILE A 254 -12.17 13.98 -7.74
N ALA A 255 -13.15 13.91 -6.84
CA ALA A 255 -14.40 14.67 -6.97
C ALA A 255 -14.16 16.18 -6.88
N GLU A 256 -13.29 16.64 -5.98
CA GLU A 256 -12.87 18.03 -5.88
C GLU A 256 -12.26 18.53 -7.19
N ARG A 257 -11.32 17.77 -7.76
CA ARG A 257 -10.68 18.18 -9.02
C ARG A 257 -11.66 18.23 -10.17
N ALA A 258 -12.52 17.22 -10.30
CA ALA A 258 -13.52 17.17 -11.34
C ALA A 258 -14.49 18.37 -11.25
N LEU A 259 -14.90 18.72 -10.03
CA LEU A 259 -15.76 19.88 -9.79
C LEU A 259 -15.05 21.20 -10.14
N GLU A 260 -13.81 21.39 -9.69
CA GLU A 260 -13.01 22.57 -10.02
C GLU A 260 -12.88 22.79 -11.52
N LEU A 261 -12.51 21.73 -12.25
CA LEU A 261 -12.37 21.76 -13.71
C LEU A 261 -13.71 22.09 -14.39
N THR A 262 -14.80 21.49 -13.90
CA THR A 262 -16.15 21.73 -14.43
C THR A 262 -16.58 23.17 -14.22
N VAL A 263 -16.34 23.73 -13.03
CA VAL A 263 -16.68 25.12 -12.70
C VAL A 263 -15.80 26.12 -13.47
N ALA A 264 -14.54 25.80 -13.70
CA ALA A 264 -13.68 26.62 -14.55
C ALA A 264 -14.20 26.63 -15.99
N PHE A 265 -14.45 25.45 -16.56
CA PHE A 265 -14.91 25.31 -17.93
C PHE A 265 -16.29 25.96 -18.16
N SER A 266 -17.22 25.84 -17.21
CA SER A 266 -18.56 26.43 -17.35
C SER A 266 -18.58 27.95 -17.37
N LYS A 267 -17.52 28.61 -16.88
CA LYS A 267 -17.34 30.06 -16.94
C LYS A 267 -16.73 30.54 -18.26
N GLU A 268 -16.03 29.65 -18.97
CA GLU A 268 -15.34 29.95 -20.23
C GLU A 268 -16.17 29.54 -21.45
N ARG A 269 -17.07 28.56 -21.31
CA ARG A 269 -17.86 28.02 -22.41
C ARG A 269 -19.14 28.82 -22.65
N GLU A 270 -19.24 29.42 -23.83
CA GLU A 270 -20.50 29.96 -24.42
C GLU A 270 -21.30 28.91 -25.20
#